data_AF-A0A7W5IK38-F1
#
_entry.id   AF-A0A7W5IK38-F1
#
_cell.length_a   1.000
_cell.length_b   1.000
_cell.length_c   1.000
_cell.angle_alpha   90.00
_cell.angle_beta   90.00
_cell.angle_gamma   90.00
#
_symmetry.space_group_name_H-M   'P 1'
#
loop_
_entity.id
_entity.type
_entity.pdbx_description
1 polymer ?
#
loop_
_entity_poly.entity_id
_entity_poly.type
_entity_poly.pdbx_seq_one_letter_code
_entity_poly.pdbx_strand_id
1 'polypeptide(L)' 'MSYAGTYRVMTGSVIVYFENEIKFATYGKNRPEQIARWLLTDLCRKAESRKRKAANK' A
#
# COMPACT_ATOMS: atom_id res chain seq x y z
N MET A 1 -1.42 -12.89 -11.07
CA MET A 1 -2.19 -12.07 -10.11
C MET A 1 -1.57 -10.68 -10.08
N SER A 2 -1.97 -9.80 -11.01
CA SER A 2 -1.46 -8.43 -11.04
C SER A 2 -2.15 -7.66 -9.93
N TYR A 3 -1.45 -7.43 -8.81
CA TYR A 3 -1.95 -6.59 -7.73
C TYR A 3 -2.01 -5.14 -8.22
N ALA A 4 -3.09 -4.78 -8.89
CA ALA A 4 -3.34 -3.45 -9.45
C ALA A 4 -3.77 -2.50 -8.32
N GLY A 5 -2.79 -1.94 -7.61
CA GLY A 5 -3.00 -0.80 -6.71
C GLY A 5 -2.87 0.51 -7.47
N THR A 6 -3.75 1.48 -7.18
CA THR A 6 -3.59 2.85 -7.68
C THR A 6 -2.90 3.67 -6.61
N TYR A 7 -1.98 4.55 -7.00
CA TYR A 7 -1.41 5.52 -6.06
C TYR A 7 -1.55 6.94 -6.61
N ARG A 8 -1.73 7.89 -5.71
CA ARG A 8 -1.80 9.31 -6.00
C ARG A 8 -0.78 10.05 -5.15
N VAL A 9 -0.02 10.92 -5.77
CA VAL A 9 0.93 11.80 -5.08
C VAL A 9 0.26 13.17 -4.90
N MET A 10 0.22 13.69 -3.69
CA MET A 10 -0.30 15.02 -3.36
C MET A 10 0.66 15.72 -2.40
N THR A 11 1.14 16.92 -2.78
CA THR A 11 1.75 17.91 -1.86
C THR A 11 2.71 17.32 -0.81
N GLY A 12 3.69 16.50 -1.22
CA GLY A 12 4.64 15.92 -0.27
C GLY A 12 4.21 14.58 0.36
N SER A 13 3.05 14.05 0.00
CA SER A 13 2.51 12.77 0.47
C SER A 13 2.10 11.84 -0.67
N VAL A 14 2.22 10.54 -0.43
CA VAL A 14 1.77 9.47 -1.33
C VAL A 14 0.59 8.77 -0.68
N ILE A 15 -0.48 8.60 -1.45
CA ILE A 15 -1.69 7.88 -1.07
C ILE A 15 -1.77 6.65 -1.95
N VAL A 16 -1.86 5.47 -1.35
CA VAL A 16 -1.98 4.18 -2.03
C VAL A 16 -3.35 3.59 -1.73
N TYR A 17 -4.03 3.15 -2.78
CA TYR A 17 -5.30 2.44 -2.75
C TYR A 17 -5.04 0.97 -3.10
N PHE A 18 -5.33 0.07 -2.17
CA PHE A 18 -5.10 -1.37 -2.34
C PHE A 18 -6.30 -2.18 -1.83
N GLU A 19 -6.98 -2.89 -2.73
CA GLU A 19 -8.22 -3.63 -2.45
C GLU A 19 -9.23 -2.77 -1.65
N ASN A 20 -9.32 -2.98 -0.34
CA ASN A 20 -10.24 -2.29 0.58
C ASN A 20 -9.51 -1.43 1.63
N GLU A 21 -8.21 -1.19 1.46
CA GLU A 21 -7.40 -0.36 2.34
C GLU A 21 -6.82 0.83 1.59
N ILE A 22 -6.86 1.98 2.25
CA ILE A 22 -6.23 3.22 1.81
C ILE A 22 -5.14 3.55 2.81
N LYS A 23 -3.94 3.85 2.33
CA LYS A 23 -2.81 4.21 3.19
C LYS A 23 -2.06 5.39 2.61
N PHE A 24 -1.69 6.33 3.45
CA PHE A 24 -0.94 7.51 3.02
C PHE A 24 0.32 7.67 3.87
N ALA A 25 1.38 8.18 3.25
CA ALA A 25 2.63 8.51 3.92
C ALA A 25 3.28 9.74 3.29
N THR A 26 3.89 10.57 4.11
CA THR A 26 4.65 11.74 3.68
C THR A 26 6.00 11.28 3.11
N TYR A 27 6.34 11.70 1.88
CA TYR A 27 7.58 11.26 1.22
C TYR A 27 8.79 12.15 1.53
N GLY A 28 8.64 13.27 2.24
CA GLY A 28 9.77 14.06 2.78
C GLY A 28 10.89 14.29 1.76
N LYS A 29 12.07 13.69 2.00
CA LYS A 29 13.23 13.69 1.08
C LYS A 29 13.31 12.48 0.14
N ASN A 30 12.50 11.45 0.36
CA ASN A 30 12.49 10.22 -0.42
C ASN A 30 11.64 10.37 -1.68
N ARG A 31 11.95 9.59 -2.73
CA ARG A 31 11.13 9.58 -3.94
C ARG A 31 9.74 9.04 -3.63
N PRO A 32 8.66 9.70 -4.10
CA PRO A 32 7.30 9.22 -3.89
C PRO A 32 7.10 7.81 -4.46
N GLU A 33 7.80 7.43 -5.53
CA GLU A 33 7.76 6.07 -6.08
C GLU A 33 8.25 5.00 -5.09
N GLN A 34 9.31 5.29 -4.32
CA GLN A 34 9.82 4.36 -3.31
C GLN A 34 8.82 4.20 -2.17
N ILE A 35 8.19 5.29 -1.74
CA ILE A 35 7.17 5.29 -0.69
C ILE A 35 5.91 4.55 -1.18
N ALA A 36 5.48 4.77 -2.42
CA ALA A 36 4.37 4.06 -3.04
C ALA A 36 4.62 2.54 -3.08
N ARG A 37 5.82 2.14 -3.53
CA ARG A 37 6.24 0.74 -3.57
C ARG A 37 6.23 0.12 -2.16
N TRP A 38 6.81 0.82 -1.19
CA TRP A 38 6.87 0.35 0.19
C TRP A 38 5.47 0.21 0.81
N LEU A 39 4.59 1.20 0.61
CA LEU A 39 3.19 1.16 1.05
C LEU A 39 2.43 -0.01 0.41
N LEU A 40 2.60 -0.24 -0.90
CA LEU A 40 1.99 -1.38 -1.60
C LEU A 40 2.48 -2.72 -1.05
N THR A 41 3.79 -2.86 -0.81
CA THR A 41 4.36 -4.08 -0.23
C THR A 41 3.84 -4.34 1.18
N ASP A 42 3.76 -3.30 2.01
CA ASP A 42 3.21 -3.42 3.37
C ASP A 42 1.73 -3.84 3.36
N LEU A 43 0.93 -3.20 2.50
CA LEU A 43 -0.50 -3.51 2.33
C LEU A 43 -0.71 -4.93 1.81
N CYS A 44 0.06 -5.35 0.79
CA CYS A 44 0.02 -6.73 0.28
C CYS A 44 0.34 -7.73 1.38
N ARG A 45 1.42 -7.50 2.15
CA ARG A 45 1.84 -8.40 3.22
C ARG A 45 0.82 -8.47 4.36
N LYS A 46 0.17 -7.35 4.67
CA LYS A 46 -0.91 -7.27 5.66
C LYS A 46 -2.18 -7.98 5.17
N ALA A 47 -2.54 -7.81 3.90
CA ALA A 47 -3.67 -8.48 3.26
C ALA A 47 -3.47 -9.99 3.24
N GLU A 48 -2.29 -10.48 2.85
CA GLU A 48 -1.95 -11.91 2.91
C GLU A 48 -1.98 -12.46 4.34
N SER A 49 -1.46 -11.69 5.30
CA SER A 49 -1.51 -12.08 6.72
C SER A 49 -2.96 -12.17 7.23
N ARG A 50 -3.85 -11.26 6.81
CA ARG A 50 -5.28 -11.35 7.11
C ARG A 50 -5.94 -12.53 6.41
N LYS A 51 -5.63 -12.78 5.12
CA LYS A 51 -6.14 -13.94 4.37
C LYS A 51 -5.77 -15.26 5.06
N ARG A 52 -4.52 -15.40 5.54
CA ARG A 52 -4.11 -16.59 6.31
C ARG A 52 -4.89 -16.77 7.61
N LYS A 53 -5.18 -15.68 8.33
CA LYS A 53 -6.00 -15.76 9.57
C LYS A 53 -7.47 -16.07 9.27
N ALA A 54 -8.00 -15.57 8.16
CA ALA A 54 -9.38 -15.82 7.74
C ALA A 54 -9.59 -17.23 7.18
N ALA A 55 -8.56 -17.83 6.56
CA ALA A 55 -8.60 -19.20 6.03
C ALA A 55 -8.52 -20.28 7.12
N ASN A 56 -8.29 -19.90 8.38
CA ASN A 56 -8.23 -20.81 9.53
C ASN A 56 -9.53 -20.81 10.35
N LYS A 57 -10.68 -20.54 9.72
CA LYS A 57 -11.99 -20.59 10.37
C LYS A 57 -12.93 -21.51 9.62
#